data_AF-A0A1T5ERX3-F1
#
_entry.id   AF-A0A1T5ERX3-F1
#
_cell.length_a   1.000
_cell.length_b   1.000
_cell.length_c   1.000
_cell.angle_alpha   90.00
_cell.angle_beta   90.00
_cell.angle_gamma   90.00
#
_symmetry.space_group_name_H-M   'P 1'
#
loop_
_entity.id
_entity.type
_entity.pdbx_description
1 polymer ?
#
loop_
_entity_poly.entity_id
_entity_poly.type
_entity_poly.pdbx_seq_one_letter_code
_entity_poly.pdbx_strand_id
1 'polypeptide(L)'
;MNEVMTTLFQGSKIAYISQVLVIFALFLIGHIFVQLIRDRISGIWTALLSYPVGLAFYALSGYTLLLVGIRFEVMTILIFMGLVMILLGIIRIKRGKSLSDFDVRTFVLSGLAAFLIALIAASGLLPVAVSNDSVYYYSTYPAILTSEKFYVSTLDSFLSNVGQTTAVVNCLPFLFGFDETFGIQWFLNINFVLIFFEACREEAQRRNITAKMAAAAAVLSALVLATSEPFLGTAVWVLSNAYFMEYFFVAFYLAVKMAEEDTETSDYLVIQALFVGMISMLRMEGGVIMTVFTVLISVYKTERKKLLLTYCLPLFLTVAGYYMMFFGRMGIDPLYSFLDWKKAAMMIAMVAGLVVYVAVIRRFVPGDYIPTLLVALLLLGNAGIFVISRERYVTDVKAFILNVRQGNGWGIFGAVVLILFIFTAVDFIKNKGKLSCVSAVVPVVILSSIAVCWARGGVLAIRMSDSGNRVMMQVAPLVVFVLYRYVLEISGFRSIRRQDR
;
A
#
# COMPACT_ATOMS: atom_id res chain seq x y z
N MET A 1 -17.14 30.95 -30.13
CA MET A 1 -16.59 29.59 -30.36
C MET A 1 -15.06 29.56 -30.23
N ASN A 2 -14.32 30.43 -30.94
CA ASN A 2 -12.85 30.53 -30.78
C ASN A 2 -12.38 30.93 -29.37
N GLU A 3 -13.11 31.80 -28.69
CA GLU A 3 -12.76 32.26 -27.33
C GLU A 3 -12.90 31.14 -26.30
N VAL A 4 -14.03 30.42 -26.30
CA VAL A 4 -14.27 29.24 -25.44
C VAL A 4 -13.24 28.15 -25.67
N MET A 5 -12.91 27.83 -26.93
CA MET A 5 -11.87 26.85 -27.24
C MET A 5 -10.50 27.31 -26.74
N THR A 6 -10.16 28.59 -26.91
CA THR A 6 -8.88 29.15 -26.42
C THR A 6 -8.80 29.08 -24.90
N THR A 7 -9.88 29.41 -24.17
CA THR A 7 -9.95 29.29 -22.71
C THR A 7 -9.82 27.84 -22.25
N LEU A 8 -10.47 26.90 -22.94
CA LEU A 8 -10.35 25.46 -22.64
C LEU A 8 -8.94 24.92 -22.90
N PHE A 9 -8.29 25.35 -23.99
CA PHE A 9 -6.90 24.98 -24.29
C PHE A 9 -5.90 25.58 -23.30
N GLN A 10 -6.12 26.82 -22.86
CA GLN A 10 -5.29 27.45 -21.83
C GLN A 10 -5.49 26.79 -20.46
N GLY A 11 -6.73 26.50 -20.07
CA GLY A 11 -7.06 25.81 -18.82
C GLY A 11 -6.44 24.41 -18.75
N SER A 12 -6.62 23.60 -19.80
CA SER A 12 -6.02 22.26 -19.88
C SER A 12 -4.49 22.28 -19.86
N LYS A 13 -3.86 23.27 -20.51
CA LYS A 13 -2.40 23.45 -20.46
C LYS A 13 -1.90 23.79 -19.06
N ILE A 14 -2.60 24.68 -18.35
CA ILE A 14 -2.25 25.05 -16.97
C ILE A 14 -2.42 23.84 -16.05
N ALA A 15 -3.53 23.12 -16.15
CA ALA A 15 -3.79 21.91 -15.37
C ALA A 15 -2.70 20.84 -15.58
N TYR A 16 -2.30 20.60 -16.84
CA TYR A 16 -1.20 19.69 -17.17
C TYR A 16 0.12 20.09 -16.49
N ILE A 17 0.53 21.35 -16.63
CA ILE A 17 1.78 21.85 -16.03
C ILE A 17 1.73 21.74 -14.50
N SER A 18 0.63 22.17 -13.88
CA SER A 18 0.44 22.09 -12.44
C SER A 18 0.55 20.64 -11.93
N GLN A 19 -0.07 19.69 -12.63
CA GLN A 19 0.00 18.28 -12.25
C GLN A 19 1.43 17.73 -12.36
N VAL A 20 2.15 18.04 -13.43
CA VAL A 20 3.57 17.65 -13.60
C VAL A 20 4.42 18.20 -12.46
N LEU A 21 4.25 19.49 -12.13
CA LEU A 21 5.01 20.14 -11.06
C LEU A 21 4.69 19.55 -9.69
N VAL A 22 3.43 19.20 -9.40
CA VAL A 22 3.05 18.57 -8.15
C VAL A 22 3.64 17.16 -8.03
N ILE A 23 3.60 16.35 -9.09
CA ILE A 23 4.23 15.03 -9.10
C ILE A 23 5.74 15.15 -8.83
N PHE A 24 6.40 16.08 -9.52
CA PHE A 24 7.83 16.31 -9.34
C PHE A 24 8.16 16.85 -7.94
N ALA A 25 7.36 17.77 -7.39
CA ALA A 25 7.54 18.28 -6.04
C ALA A 25 7.40 17.18 -4.99
N LEU A 26 6.40 16.29 -5.11
CA LEU A 26 6.26 15.13 -4.23
C LEU A 26 7.47 14.20 -4.30
N PHE A 27 8.01 13.95 -5.51
CA PHE A 27 9.25 13.21 -5.67
C PHE A 27 10.42 13.89 -4.94
N LEU A 28 10.62 15.20 -5.12
CA LEU A 28 11.70 15.94 -4.48
C LEU A 28 11.61 15.92 -2.95
N ILE A 29 10.41 16.17 -2.42
CA ILE A 29 10.14 16.12 -0.98
C ILE A 29 10.50 14.75 -0.41
N GLY A 30 10.03 13.69 -1.07
CA GLY A 30 10.32 12.34 -0.61
C GLY A 30 11.79 11.95 -0.78
N HIS A 31 12.47 12.44 -1.81
CA HIS A 31 13.91 12.25 -1.96
C HIS A 31 14.69 12.90 -0.82
N ILE A 32 14.36 14.16 -0.48
CA ILE A 32 14.96 14.86 0.66
C ILE A 32 14.67 14.10 1.96
N PHE A 33 13.43 13.64 2.16
CA PHE A 33 13.05 12.85 3.33
C PHE A 33 13.90 11.57 3.45
N VAL A 34 14.02 10.80 2.37
CA VAL A 34 14.81 9.56 2.37
C VAL A 34 16.29 9.87 2.63
N GLN A 35 16.86 10.91 2.03
CA GLN A 35 18.26 11.30 2.28
C GLN A 35 18.51 11.71 3.74
N LEU A 36 17.57 12.44 4.37
CA LEU A 36 17.70 12.83 5.78
C LEU A 36 17.77 11.60 6.71
N ILE A 37 16.98 10.56 6.43
CA ILE A 37 17.00 9.34 7.24
C ILE A 37 18.06 8.33 6.81
N ARG A 38 18.58 8.44 5.57
CA ARG A 38 19.43 7.44 4.91
C ARG A 38 20.62 7.02 5.77
N ASP A 39 20.77 5.71 5.87
CA ASP A 39 21.91 5.04 6.50
C ASP A 39 22.52 4.02 5.55
N ARG A 40 21.74 3.00 5.16
CA ARG A 40 22.17 1.90 4.29
C ARG A 40 21.32 1.75 3.03
N ILE A 41 20.22 2.50 2.90
CA ILE A 41 19.45 2.52 1.65
C ILE A 41 20.37 2.88 0.47
N SER A 42 20.36 2.04 -0.56
CA SER A 42 21.16 2.24 -1.77
C SER A 42 20.66 3.44 -2.59
N GLY A 43 21.48 3.96 -3.50
CA GLY A 43 21.05 5.07 -4.39
C GLY A 43 19.81 4.70 -5.23
N ILE A 44 19.75 3.47 -5.73
CA ILE A 44 18.60 2.97 -6.51
C ILE A 44 17.33 2.96 -5.66
N TRP A 45 17.37 2.38 -4.45
CA TRP A 45 16.21 2.39 -3.55
C TRP A 45 15.85 3.79 -3.06
N THR A 46 16.83 4.67 -2.89
CA THR A 46 16.57 6.08 -2.59
C THR A 46 15.74 6.73 -3.69
N ALA A 47 16.15 6.57 -4.95
CA ALA A 47 15.42 7.08 -6.11
C ALA A 47 14.02 6.46 -6.22
N LEU A 48 13.91 5.13 -6.14
CA LEU A 48 12.65 4.43 -6.31
C LEU A 48 11.64 4.74 -5.19
N LEU A 49 12.08 4.81 -3.93
CA LEU A 49 11.21 5.11 -2.79
C LEU A 49 10.87 6.60 -2.65
N SER A 50 11.56 7.50 -3.36
CA SER A 50 11.36 8.95 -3.22
C SER A 50 9.90 9.34 -3.42
N TYR A 51 9.27 8.96 -4.53
CA TYR A 51 7.87 9.33 -4.78
C TYR A 51 6.87 8.74 -3.79
N PRO A 52 6.83 7.41 -3.53
CA PRO A 52 5.87 6.85 -2.58
C PRO A 52 6.08 7.38 -1.15
N VAL A 53 7.32 7.66 -0.74
CA VAL A 53 7.60 8.33 0.54
C VAL A 53 7.06 9.76 0.55
N GLY A 54 7.31 10.54 -0.51
CA GLY A 54 6.81 11.91 -0.61
C GLY A 54 5.27 12.00 -0.57
N LEU A 55 4.60 11.11 -1.32
CA LEU A 55 3.14 11.02 -1.34
C LEU A 55 2.57 10.57 0.02
N ALA A 56 3.17 9.57 0.66
CA ALA A 56 2.74 9.12 1.99
C ALA A 56 2.98 10.20 3.06
N PHE A 57 4.09 10.93 2.95
CA PHE A 57 4.41 12.02 3.87
C PHE A 57 3.43 13.20 3.73
N TYR A 58 3.06 13.56 2.49
CA TYR A 58 1.99 14.53 2.23
C TYR A 58 0.66 14.05 2.82
N ALA A 59 0.25 12.82 2.50
CA ALA A 59 -1.04 12.27 2.91
C ALA A 59 -1.17 12.21 4.45
N LEU A 60 -0.14 11.73 5.14
CA LEU A 60 -0.13 11.65 6.60
C LEU A 60 0.00 13.02 7.26
N SER A 61 0.72 13.97 6.66
CA SER A 61 0.78 15.35 7.15
C SER A 61 -0.57 16.02 7.08
N GLY A 62 -1.21 15.98 5.92
CA GLY A 62 -2.55 16.53 5.71
C GLY A 62 -3.60 15.88 6.61
N TYR A 63 -3.57 14.56 6.70
CA TYR A 63 -4.42 13.79 7.60
C TYR A 63 -4.23 14.18 9.07
N THR A 64 -2.98 14.32 9.53
CA THR A 64 -2.66 14.71 10.91
C THR A 64 -3.20 16.11 11.23
N LEU A 65 -3.02 17.08 10.31
CA LEU A 65 -3.55 18.44 10.47
C LEU A 65 -5.07 18.43 10.63
N LEU A 66 -5.77 17.65 9.80
CA LEU A 66 -7.22 17.50 9.89
C LEU A 66 -7.66 16.87 11.21
N LEU A 67 -6.94 15.85 11.71
CA LEU A 67 -7.23 15.22 13.01
C LEU A 67 -7.13 16.20 14.18
N VAL A 68 -6.09 17.02 14.21
CA VAL A 68 -5.91 18.02 15.27
C VAL A 68 -6.81 19.24 15.09
N GLY A 69 -7.44 19.39 13.92
CA GLY A 69 -8.30 20.53 13.59
C GLY A 69 -7.51 21.79 13.28
N ILE A 70 -6.37 21.66 12.60
CA ILE A 70 -5.68 22.77 11.95
C ILE A 70 -6.18 22.86 10.50
N ARG A 71 -6.31 24.09 9.98
CA ARG A 71 -6.79 24.36 8.61
C ARG A 71 -5.98 23.56 7.59
N PHE A 72 -6.66 22.82 6.75
CA PHE A 72 -6.08 22.07 5.64
C PHE A 72 -5.88 22.99 4.43
N GLU A 73 -4.71 23.62 4.36
CA GLU A 73 -4.31 24.54 3.30
C GLU A 73 -2.89 24.20 2.84
N VAL A 74 -2.51 24.59 1.62
CA VAL A 74 -1.17 24.32 1.08
C VAL A 74 -0.07 24.78 2.05
N MET A 75 -0.18 26.00 2.58
CA MET A 75 0.83 26.57 3.45
C MET A 75 0.96 25.83 4.79
N THR A 76 -0.16 25.44 5.42
CA THR A 76 -0.12 24.72 6.69
C THR A 76 0.47 23.31 6.52
N ILE A 77 0.15 22.64 5.41
CA ILE A 77 0.72 21.34 5.06
C ILE A 77 2.24 21.46 4.85
N LEU A 78 2.69 22.44 4.04
CA LEU A 78 4.10 22.64 3.77
C LEU A 78 4.90 23.03 5.02
N ILE A 79 4.34 23.88 5.90
CA ILE A 79 4.95 24.24 7.18
C ILE A 79 5.12 22.99 8.05
N PHE A 80 4.07 22.18 8.19
CA PHE A 80 4.13 20.96 9.01
C PHE A 80 5.15 19.97 8.47
N MET A 81 5.17 19.73 7.15
CA MET A 81 6.17 18.88 6.50
C MET A 81 7.59 19.44 6.70
N GLY A 82 7.77 20.75 6.55
CA GLY A 82 9.04 21.42 6.80
C GLY A 82 9.54 21.24 8.24
N LEU A 83 8.66 21.39 9.23
CA LEU A 83 8.99 21.18 10.65
C LEU A 83 9.45 19.74 10.92
N VAL A 84 8.77 18.75 10.35
CA VAL A 84 9.18 17.34 10.48
C VAL A 84 10.54 17.10 9.81
N MET A 85 10.78 17.66 8.62
CA MET A 85 12.08 17.55 7.95
C MET A 85 13.21 18.20 8.76
N ILE A 86 12.97 19.38 9.34
CA ILE A 86 13.93 20.05 10.23
C ILE A 86 14.23 19.18 11.45
N LEU A 87 13.20 18.59 12.08
CA LEU A 87 13.38 17.67 13.20
C LEU A 87 14.24 16.45 12.81
N LEU A 88 13.99 15.84 11.66
CA LEU A 88 14.80 14.75 11.14
C LEU A 88 16.25 15.17 10.88
N GLY A 89 16.46 16.37 10.33
CA GLY A 89 17.78 16.96 10.15
C GLY A 89 18.53 17.15 11.48
N ILE A 90 17.86 17.68 12.50
CA ILE A 90 18.44 17.84 13.86
C ILE A 90 18.80 16.47 14.45
N ILE A 91 17.93 15.47 14.32
CA ILE A 91 18.19 14.09 14.78
C ILE A 91 19.41 13.50 14.06
N ARG A 92 19.53 13.72 12.75
CA ARG A 92 20.67 13.25 11.95
C ARG A 92 21.99 13.89 12.41
N ILE A 93 22.03 15.21 12.59
CA ILE A 93 23.21 15.94 13.07
C ILE A 93 23.60 15.44 14.47
N LYS A 94 22.63 15.27 15.37
CA LYS A 94 22.88 14.74 16.74
C LYS A 94 23.44 13.32 16.74
N ARG A 95 23.20 12.53 15.69
CA ARG A 95 23.81 11.20 15.49
C ARG A 95 25.21 11.26 14.87
N GLY A 96 25.80 12.46 14.71
CA GLY A 96 27.14 12.65 14.15
C GLY A 96 27.24 12.40 12.65
N LYS A 97 26.11 12.33 11.94
CA LYS A 97 26.10 12.11 10.48
C LYS A 97 26.15 13.44 9.74
N SER A 98 26.98 13.51 8.70
CA SER A 98 27.07 14.71 7.88
C SER A 98 25.80 14.90 7.05
N LEU A 99 25.43 16.17 6.84
CA LEU A 99 24.45 16.59 5.84
C LEU A 99 25.09 16.76 4.45
N SER A 100 26.43 16.77 4.36
CA SER A 100 27.17 16.94 3.11
C SER A 100 27.22 15.68 2.24
N ASP A 101 26.86 14.51 2.78
CA ASP A 101 26.89 13.22 2.06
C ASP A 101 25.68 13.07 1.12
N PHE A 102 25.30 14.16 0.45
CA PHE A 102 24.20 14.18 -0.49
C PHE A 102 24.66 13.57 -1.81
N ASP A 103 23.99 12.50 -2.23
CA ASP A 103 24.27 11.83 -3.50
C ASP A 103 23.69 12.65 -4.67
N VAL A 104 24.41 13.70 -5.05
CA VAL A 104 24.02 14.64 -6.13
C VAL A 104 23.78 13.91 -7.44
N ARG A 105 24.60 12.91 -7.77
CA ARG A 105 24.47 12.16 -9.03
C ARG A 105 23.15 11.40 -9.08
N THR A 106 22.84 10.63 -8.03
CA THR A 106 21.57 9.92 -7.95
C THR A 106 20.41 10.91 -7.95
N PHE A 107 20.51 12.02 -7.21
CA PHE A 107 19.48 13.06 -7.18
C PHE A 107 19.18 13.66 -8.55
N VAL A 108 20.19 14.09 -9.30
CA VAL A 108 20.01 14.71 -10.62
C VAL A 108 19.46 13.71 -11.63
N LEU A 109 20.02 12.49 -11.70
CA LEU A 109 19.57 11.48 -12.66
C LEU A 109 18.15 11.01 -12.36
N SER A 110 17.86 10.72 -11.08
CA SER A 110 16.51 10.29 -10.68
C SER A 110 15.50 11.42 -10.77
N GLY A 111 15.90 12.66 -10.50
CA GLY A 111 15.07 13.85 -10.69
C GLY A 111 14.70 14.08 -12.16
N LEU A 112 15.67 13.97 -13.07
CA LEU A 112 15.40 14.06 -14.51
C LEU A 112 14.45 12.94 -14.97
N ALA A 113 14.70 11.70 -14.53
CA ALA A 113 13.84 10.57 -14.86
C ALA A 113 12.41 10.77 -14.31
N ALA A 114 12.28 11.22 -13.06
CA ALA A 114 10.99 11.52 -12.46
C ALA A 114 10.27 12.65 -13.21
N PHE A 115 10.96 13.71 -13.62
CA PHE A 115 10.36 14.77 -14.41
C PHE A 115 9.84 14.25 -15.76
N LEU A 116 10.62 13.44 -16.47
CA LEU A 116 10.21 12.85 -17.76
C LEU A 116 9.02 11.89 -17.60
N ILE A 117 9.01 11.06 -16.56
CA ILE A 117 7.88 10.17 -16.27
C ILE A 117 6.63 10.97 -15.88
N ALA A 118 6.78 12.09 -15.15
CA ALA A 118 5.67 12.97 -14.81
C ALA A 118 5.02 13.59 -16.06
N LEU A 119 5.82 14.01 -17.05
CA LEU A 119 5.29 14.48 -18.34
C LEU A 119 4.43 13.41 -19.03
N ILE A 120 4.92 12.16 -19.07
CA ILE A 120 4.17 11.03 -19.66
C ILE A 120 2.90 10.74 -18.86
N ALA A 121 3.00 10.64 -17.53
CA ALA A 121 1.88 10.31 -16.66
C ALA A 121 0.75 11.35 -16.73
N ALA A 122 1.09 12.64 -16.85
CA ALA A 122 0.11 13.72 -16.95
C ALA A 122 -0.39 13.98 -18.39
N SER A 123 0.23 13.37 -19.41
CA SER A 123 -0.03 13.70 -20.83
C SER A 123 -1.43 13.36 -21.36
N GLY A 124 -2.18 12.52 -20.64
CA GLY A 124 -3.45 11.95 -21.12
C GLY A 124 -3.29 10.80 -22.13
N LEU A 125 -2.06 10.33 -22.38
CA LEU A 125 -1.80 9.18 -23.27
C LEU A 125 -2.18 7.83 -22.63
N LEU A 126 -2.23 7.77 -21.30
CA LEU A 126 -2.53 6.54 -20.56
C LEU A 126 -4.04 6.41 -20.36
N PRO A 127 -4.60 5.18 -20.48
CA PRO A 127 -6.03 4.97 -20.35
C PRO A 127 -6.50 5.25 -18.92
N VAL A 128 -7.73 5.75 -18.81
CA VAL A 128 -8.33 6.12 -17.53
C VAL A 128 -9.79 5.73 -17.53
N ALA A 129 -10.27 5.22 -16.40
CA ALA A 129 -11.68 4.93 -16.17
C ALA A 129 -12.18 5.63 -14.90
N VAL A 130 -13.37 6.22 -15.00
CA VAL A 130 -14.04 6.91 -13.90
C VAL A 130 -15.25 6.07 -13.47
N SER A 131 -15.32 5.75 -12.18
CA SER A 131 -16.51 5.13 -11.56
C SER A 131 -17.33 6.13 -10.77
N ASN A 132 -18.52 5.72 -10.33
CA ASN A 132 -19.26 6.46 -9.30
C ASN A 132 -18.42 6.69 -8.03
N ASP A 133 -17.62 5.70 -7.62
CA ASP A 133 -16.71 5.86 -6.47
C ASP A 133 -15.63 6.93 -6.77
N SER A 134 -15.12 6.98 -8.00
CA SER A 134 -14.13 7.97 -8.45
C SER A 134 -14.69 9.39 -8.36
N VAL A 135 -15.90 9.61 -8.85
CA VAL A 135 -16.56 10.92 -8.77
C VAL A 135 -16.89 11.27 -7.32
N TYR A 136 -17.59 10.39 -6.61
CA TYR A 136 -18.15 10.71 -5.31
C TYR A 136 -17.09 10.79 -4.21
N TYR A 137 -16.21 9.78 -4.09
CA TYR A 137 -15.25 9.67 -3.01
C TYR A 137 -13.88 10.30 -3.31
N TYR A 138 -13.52 10.43 -4.59
CA TYR A 138 -12.17 10.85 -5.00
C TYR A 138 -12.14 12.13 -5.84
N SER A 139 -13.30 12.76 -6.09
CA SER A 139 -13.38 14.11 -6.66
C SER A 139 -14.27 15.03 -5.81
N THR A 140 -15.56 14.69 -5.61
CA THR A 140 -16.49 15.52 -4.85
C THR A 140 -16.09 15.69 -3.39
N TYR A 141 -15.84 14.60 -2.66
CA TYR A 141 -15.44 14.70 -1.26
C TYR A 141 -14.15 15.50 -1.05
N PRO A 142 -13.04 15.24 -1.78
CA PRO A 142 -11.83 16.04 -1.67
C PRO A 142 -12.01 17.52 -2.05
N ALA A 143 -12.87 17.83 -3.03
CA ALA A 143 -13.22 19.22 -3.37
C ALA A 143 -13.88 19.93 -2.18
N ILE A 144 -14.86 19.29 -1.56
CA ILE A 144 -15.54 19.82 -0.37
C ILE A 144 -14.52 19.96 0.78
N LEU A 145 -13.72 18.93 1.04
CA LEU A 145 -12.71 18.96 2.11
C LEU A 145 -11.70 20.10 1.93
N THR A 146 -11.29 20.39 0.70
CA THR A 146 -10.40 21.50 0.37
C THR A 146 -11.09 22.86 0.54
N SER A 147 -12.38 22.95 0.23
CA SER A 147 -13.18 24.17 0.41
C SER A 147 -13.44 24.48 1.89
N GLU A 148 -13.88 23.47 2.65
CA GLU A 148 -14.21 23.56 4.07
C GLU A 148 -12.95 23.64 4.95
N LYS A 149 -11.82 23.10 4.47
CA LYS A 149 -10.50 23.08 5.14
C LYS A 149 -10.45 22.29 6.45
N PHE A 150 -11.54 21.62 6.81
CA PHE A 150 -11.70 20.82 8.02
C PHE A 150 -12.63 19.64 7.75
N TYR A 151 -12.61 18.64 8.63
CA TYR A 151 -13.70 17.67 8.66
C TYR A 151 -14.97 18.33 9.18
N VAL A 152 -16.07 18.13 8.45
CA VAL A 152 -17.39 18.67 8.77
C VAL A 152 -18.35 17.52 9.03
N SER A 153 -19.15 17.62 10.10
CA SER A 153 -20.03 16.53 10.55
C SER A 153 -21.15 16.18 9.57
N THR A 154 -21.54 17.13 8.72
CA THR A 154 -22.51 16.93 7.64
C THR A 154 -21.99 16.00 6.52
N LEU A 155 -20.71 15.66 6.52
CA LEU A 155 -20.06 14.74 5.58
C LEU A 155 -19.91 13.32 6.17
N ASP A 156 -20.75 12.95 7.14
CA ASP A 156 -20.74 11.67 7.85
C ASP A 156 -20.64 10.44 6.94
N SER A 157 -21.31 10.48 5.79
CA SER A 157 -21.35 9.42 4.79
C SER A 157 -20.00 9.26 4.07
N PHE A 158 -19.27 10.36 3.84
CA PHE A 158 -17.92 10.31 3.27
C PHE A 158 -16.90 9.86 4.30
N LEU A 159 -17.01 10.40 5.51
CA LEU A 159 -16.12 10.09 6.62
C LEU A 159 -16.22 8.60 7.00
N SER A 160 -17.42 8.03 7.02
CA SER A 160 -17.62 6.64 7.43
C SER A 160 -17.32 5.59 6.34
N ASN A 161 -17.19 5.98 5.06
CA ASN A 161 -17.07 5.04 3.94
C ASN A 161 -15.73 5.10 3.17
N VAL A 162 -14.90 6.13 3.39
CA VAL A 162 -13.65 6.34 2.63
C VAL A 162 -12.42 6.32 3.54
N GLY A 163 -11.35 5.70 3.07
CA GLY A 163 -10.03 5.85 3.67
C GLY A 163 -9.53 7.29 3.58
N GLN A 164 -9.31 7.93 4.72
CA GLN A 164 -9.02 9.36 4.78
C GLN A 164 -7.65 9.75 4.22
N THR A 165 -6.64 8.87 4.22
CA THR A 165 -5.35 9.22 3.59
C THR A 165 -5.47 9.24 2.07
N THR A 166 -6.31 8.38 1.47
CA THR A 166 -6.61 8.48 0.03
C THR A 166 -7.41 9.74 -0.27
N ALA A 167 -8.37 10.13 0.58
CA ALA A 167 -9.11 11.38 0.38
C ALA A 167 -8.16 12.60 0.37
N VAL A 168 -7.20 12.64 1.30
CA VAL A 168 -6.17 13.69 1.35
C VAL A 168 -5.31 13.70 0.08
N VAL A 169 -4.87 12.54 -0.43
CA VAL A 169 -4.16 12.47 -1.73
C VAL A 169 -4.99 13.11 -2.85
N ASN A 170 -6.29 12.85 -2.85
CA ASN A 170 -7.19 13.39 -3.86
C ASN A 170 -7.59 14.86 -3.64
N CYS A 171 -7.07 15.53 -2.61
CA CYS A 171 -7.19 16.99 -2.48
C CYS A 171 -6.15 17.76 -3.31
N LEU A 172 -5.07 17.11 -3.77
CA LEU A 172 -4.02 17.75 -4.57
C LEU A 172 -4.54 18.50 -5.81
N PRO A 173 -5.48 17.96 -6.62
CA PRO A 173 -6.05 18.68 -7.76
C PRO A 173 -6.66 20.02 -7.35
N PHE A 174 -7.45 20.02 -6.27
CA PHE A 174 -8.17 21.20 -5.79
C PHE A 174 -7.25 22.22 -5.10
N LEU A 175 -6.18 21.77 -4.45
CA LEU A 175 -5.20 22.64 -3.81
C LEU A 175 -4.29 23.36 -4.81
N PHE A 176 -4.03 22.76 -5.98
CA PHE A 176 -3.06 23.23 -6.96
C PHE A 176 -3.66 23.56 -8.34
N GLY A 177 -4.99 23.50 -8.48
CA GLY A 177 -5.71 23.96 -9.66
C GLY A 177 -5.55 23.06 -10.89
N PHE A 178 -5.69 21.75 -10.73
CA PHE A 178 -5.81 20.80 -11.83
C PHE A 178 -7.00 19.86 -11.62
N ASP A 179 -7.40 19.13 -12.67
CA ASP A 179 -8.73 18.51 -12.71
C ASP A 179 -8.82 17.23 -11.86
N GLU A 180 -7.85 16.31 -11.98
CA GLU A 180 -7.95 14.96 -11.39
C GLU A 180 -6.59 14.38 -10.98
N THR A 181 -6.57 13.29 -10.20
CA THR A 181 -5.33 12.64 -9.73
C THR A 181 -4.72 11.63 -10.71
N PHE A 182 -5.19 11.56 -11.95
CA PHE A 182 -4.73 10.54 -12.93
C PHE A 182 -3.22 10.49 -13.10
N GLY A 183 -2.56 11.64 -13.30
CA GLY A 183 -1.10 11.69 -13.43
C GLY A 183 -0.37 11.26 -12.17
N ILE A 184 -0.94 11.55 -10.98
CA ILE A 184 -0.38 11.14 -9.68
C ILE A 184 -0.44 9.62 -9.55
N GLN A 185 -1.59 9.01 -9.85
CA GLN A 185 -1.74 7.55 -9.79
C GLN A 185 -0.90 6.86 -10.86
N TRP A 186 -0.90 7.35 -12.10
CA TRP A 186 -0.09 6.76 -13.17
C TRP A 186 1.41 6.87 -12.92
N PHE A 187 1.88 7.98 -12.36
CA PHE A 187 3.27 8.08 -11.93
C PHE A 187 3.59 7.03 -10.87
N LEU A 188 2.71 6.85 -9.88
CA LEU A 188 2.88 5.82 -8.85
C LEU A 188 2.91 4.42 -9.47
N ASN A 189 1.98 4.09 -10.38
CA ASN A 189 1.94 2.82 -11.10
C ASN A 189 3.24 2.53 -11.86
N ILE A 190 3.76 3.52 -12.61
CA ILE A 190 5.01 3.36 -13.36
C ILE A 190 6.19 3.18 -12.40
N ASN A 191 6.27 4.02 -11.35
CA ASN A 191 7.30 3.91 -10.32
C ASN A 191 7.22 2.57 -9.57
N PHE A 192 6.02 2.06 -9.33
CA PHE A 192 5.77 0.78 -8.70
C PHE A 192 6.25 -0.40 -9.55
N VAL A 193 6.02 -0.38 -10.87
CA VAL A 193 6.57 -1.40 -11.77
C VAL A 193 8.10 -1.41 -11.72
N LEU A 194 8.75 -0.25 -11.61
CA LEU A 194 10.21 -0.15 -11.41
C LEU A 194 10.65 -0.69 -10.04
N ILE A 195 9.89 -0.41 -8.97
CA ILE A 195 10.12 -1.00 -7.64
C ILE A 195 9.98 -2.53 -7.69
N PHE A 196 8.95 -3.04 -8.36
CA PHE A 196 8.69 -4.45 -8.51
C PHE A 196 9.80 -5.15 -9.30
N PHE A 197 10.26 -4.53 -10.39
CA PHE A 197 11.42 -4.97 -11.15
C PHE A 197 12.66 -5.08 -10.25
N GLU A 198 12.98 -4.03 -9.49
CA GLU A 198 14.15 -4.02 -8.62
C GLU A 198 14.04 -5.08 -7.51
N ALA A 199 12.84 -5.26 -6.94
CA ALA A 199 12.56 -6.31 -5.96
C ALA A 199 12.83 -7.72 -6.53
N CYS A 200 12.37 -8.01 -7.75
CA CYS A 200 12.62 -9.29 -8.42
C CYS A 200 14.10 -9.47 -8.79
N ARG A 201 14.76 -8.39 -9.21
CA ARG A 201 16.18 -8.41 -9.61
C ARG A 201 17.08 -8.70 -8.42
N GLU A 202 16.87 -8.02 -7.29
CA GLU A 202 17.60 -8.29 -6.05
C GLU A 202 17.35 -9.71 -5.56
N GLU A 203 16.10 -10.17 -5.57
CA GLU A 203 15.75 -11.52 -5.13
C GLU A 203 16.45 -12.62 -5.95
N ALA A 204 16.55 -12.45 -7.28
CA ALA A 204 17.34 -13.36 -8.11
C ALA A 204 18.84 -13.29 -7.81
N GLN A 205 19.39 -12.10 -7.60
CA GLN A 205 20.81 -11.94 -7.25
C GLN A 205 21.15 -12.55 -5.90
N ARG A 206 20.28 -12.44 -4.89
CA ARG A 206 20.44 -13.13 -3.58
C ARG A 206 20.56 -14.64 -3.74
N ARG A 207 19.95 -15.20 -4.78
CA ARG A 207 20.01 -16.63 -5.13
C ARG A 207 21.18 -16.97 -6.05
N ASN A 208 22.20 -16.11 -6.11
CA ASN A 208 23.42 -16.26 -6.91
C ASN A 208 23.18 -16.38 -8.43
N ILE A 209 22.07 -15.83 -8.93
CA ILE A 209 21.81 -15.73 -10.37
C ILE A 209 22.61 -14.56 -10.94
N THR A 210 23.23 -14.77 -12.10
CA THR A 210 24.06 -13.74 -12.76
C THR A 210 23.25 -12.46 -12.98
N ALA A 211 23.89 -11.29 -12.88
CA ALA A 211 23.20 -10.00 -12.99
C ALA A 211 22.37 -9.86 -14.28
N LYS A 212 22.86 -10.38 -15.42
CA LYS A 212 22.15 -10.37 -16.70
C LYS A 212 20.88 -11.23 -16.66
N MET A 213 20.97 -12.45 -16.12
CA MET A 213 19.82 -13.35 -15.99
C MET A 213 18.82 -12.83 -14.95
N ALA A 214 19.29 -12.27 -13.83
CA ALA A 214 18.47 -11.65 -12.81
C ALA A 214 17.67 -10.46 -13.39
N ALA A 215 18.31 -9.61 -14.20
CA ALA A 215 17.65 -8.53 -14.90
C ALA A 215 16.60 -9.06 -15.91
N ALA A 216 16.93 -10.07 -16.71
CA ALA A 216 15.99 -10.65 -17.67
C ALA A 216 14.77 -11.27 -16.98
N ALA A 217 14.98 -12.03 -15.90
CA ALA A 217 13.91 -12.64 -15.12
C ALA A 217 13.02 -11.59 -14.42
N ALA A 218 13.63 -10.50 -13.93
CA ALA A 218 12.92 -9.38 -13.38
C ALA A 218 12.10 -8.61 -14.43
N VAL A 219 12.63 -8.40 -15.65
CA VAL A 219 11.88 -7.81 -16.76
C VAL A 219 10.65 -8.66 -17.09
N LEU A 220 10.83 -9.98 -17.24
CA LEU A 220 9.71 -10.89 -17.52
C LEU A 220 8.65 -10.83 -16.43
N SER A 221 9.06 -10.83 -15.16
CA SER A 221 8.13 -10.76 -14.02
C SER A 221 7.39 -9.42 -13.95
N ALA A 222 8.10 -8.31 -14.19
CA ALA A 222 7.48 -6.98 -14.27
C ALA A 222 6.50 -6.87 -15.44
N LEU A 223 6.81 -7.47 -16.59
CA LEU A 223 5.90 -7.54 -17.74
C LEU A 223 4.66 -8.38 -17.45
N VAL A 224 4.80 -9.55 -16.80
CA VAL A 224 3.66 -10.37 -16.35
C VAL A 224 2.76 -9.57 -15.41
N LEU A 225 3.32 -8.82 -14.46
CA LEU A 225 2.53 -7.96 -13.59
C LEU A 225 1.84 -6.83 -14.37
N ALA A 226 2.61 -6.08 -15.15
CA ALA A 226 2.13 -4.90 -15.89
C ALA A 226 1.07 -5.25 -16.95
N THR A 227 1.04 -6.50 -17.42
CA THR A 227 0.03 -7.00 -18.39
C THR A 227 -1.11 -7.78 -17.73
N SER A 228 -1.05 -8.01 -16.41
CA SER A 228 -2.11 -8.74 -15.72
C SER A 228 -3.38 -7.90 -15.60
N GLU A 229 -4.53 -8.51 -15.90
CA GLU A 229 -5.84 -7.84 -15.80
C GLU A 229 -6.12 -7.26 -14.40
N PRO A 230 -5.80 -7.92 -13.28
CA PRO A 230 -6.01 -7.33 -11.96
C PRO A 230 -5.18 -6.06 -11.71
N PHE A 231 -3.94 -6.02 -12.20
CA PHE A 231 -3.08 -4.84 -12.07
C PHE A 231 -3.59 -3.71 -12.97
N LEU A 232 -3.81 -3.96 -14.25
CA LEU A 232 -4.35 -2.95 -15.18
C LEU A 232 -5.73 -2.46 -14.75
N GLY A 233 -6.56 -3.38 -14.29
CA GLY A 233 -7.91 -3.12 -13.81
C GLY A 233 -7.97 -2.29 -12.53
N THR A 234 -6.92 -2.27 -11.74
CA THR A 234 -6.81 -1.37 -10.58
C THR A 234 -6.07 -0.08 -10.93
N ALA A 235 -5.05 -0.16 -11.78
CA ALA A 235 -4.22 0.97 -12.22
C ALA A 235 -4.99 2.04 -13.03
N VAL A 236 -5.97 1.63 -13.83
CA VAL A 236 -6.75 2.53 -14.73
C VAL A 236 -7.84 3.32 -13.98
N TRP A 237 -8.31 2.83 -12.83
CA TRP A 237 -9.41 3.45 -12.10
C TRP A 237 -8.88 4.31 -10.95
N VAL A 238 -9.34 5.56 -10.82
CA VAL A 238 -9.00 6.39 -9.64
C VAL A 238 -9.73 5.86 -8.43
N LEU A 239 -9.02 5.06 -7.63
CA LEU A 239 -9.55 4.33 -6.49
C LEU A 239 -8.45 4.10 -5.46
N SER A 240 -8.82 4.01 -4.19
CA SER A 240 -7.91 3.57 -3.11
C SER A 240 -7.24 2.20 -3.35
N ASN A 241 -7.81 1.37 -4.23
CA ASN A 241 -7.32 0.03 -4.51
C ASN A 241 -5.91 0.02 -5.10
N ALA A 242 -5.60 0.91 -6.04
CA ALA A 242 -4.28 1.01 -6.66
C ALA A 242 -3.22 1.36 -5.61
N TYR A 243 -3.44 2.48 -4.90
CA TYR A 243 -2.56 2.90 -3.81
C TYR A 243 -2.37 1.79 -2.76
N PHE A 244 -3.45 1.14 -2.32
CA PHE A 244 -3.35 0.08 -1.31
C PHE A 244 -2.48 -1.08 -1.79
N MET A 245 -2.71 -1.57 -3.01
CA MET A 245 -1.94 -2.66 -3.62
C MET A 245 -0.44 -2.34 -3.66
N GLU A 246 -0.08 -1.14 -4.10
CA GLU A 246 1.31 -0.73 -4.27
C GLU A 246 2.01 -0.55 -2.92
N TYR A 247 1.44 0.27 -2.03
CA TYR A 247 2.02 0.50 -0.70
C TYR A 247 2.11 -0.80 0.10
N PHE A 248 1.10 -1.67 0.03
CA PHE A 248 1.11 -2.95 0.73
C PHE A 248 2.21 -3.87 0.20
N PHE A 249 2.38 -3.98 -1.12
CA PHE A 249 3.48 -4.76 -1.69
C PHE A 249 4.85 -4.22 -1.28
N VAL A 250 5.06 -2.90 -1.37
CA VAL A 250 6.35 -2.29 -1.01
C VAL A 250 6.64 -2.50 0.49
N ALA A 251 5.64 -2.31 1.36
CA ALA A 251 5.77 -2.60 2.78
C ALA A 251 6.08 -4.08 3.04
N PHE A 252 5.40 -5.01 2.36
CA PHE A 252 5.71 -6.44 2.46
C PHE A 252 7.15 -6.74 2.02
N TYR A 253 7.54 -6.32 0.82
CA TYR A 253 8.87 -6.61 0.27
C TYR A 253 9.98 -6.02 1.14
N LEU A 254 9.85 -4.77 1.60
CA LEU A 254 10.85 -4.15 2.48
C LEU A 254 10.96 -4.90 3.82
N ALA A 255 9.86 -5.42 4.37
CA ALA A 255 9.89 -6.22 5.60
C ALA A 255 10.65 -7.53 5.40
N VAL A 256 10.37 -8.23 4.28
CA VAL A 256 11.09 -9.46 3.90
C VAL A 256 12.58 -9.17 3.68
N LYS A 257 12.90 -8.12 2.91
CA LYS A 257 14.27 -7.71 2.58
C LYS A 257 15.09 -7.46 3.85
N MET A 258 14.59 -6.62 4.76
CA MET A 258 15.31 -6.31 6.00
C MET A 258 15.59 -7.56 6.84
N ALA A 259 14.63 -8.49 6.88
CA ALA A 259 14.75 -9.70 7.67
C ALA A 259 15.70 -10.73 7.05
N GLU A 260 15.71 -10.88 5.72
CA GLU A 260 16.56 -11.83 5.02
C GLU A 260 18.01 -11.34 4.89
N GLU A 261 18.23 -10.02 4.80
CA GLU A 261 19.57 -9.43 4.71
C GLU A 261 20.21 -9.13 6.08
N ASP A 262 19.48 -9.33 7.18
CA ASP A 262 19.86 -8.87 8.54
C ASP A 262 20.23 -7.37 8.57
N THR A 263 19.56 -6.60 7.71
CA THR A 263 19.77 -5.15 7.50
C THR A 263 18.65 -4.32 8.11
N GLU A 264 18.19 -4.67 9.32
CA GLU A 264 17.23 -3.85 10.07
C GLU A 264 17.82 -2.48 10.47
N THR A 265 17.95 -1.59 9.49
CA THR A 265 18.50 -0.26 9.64
C THR A 265 17.40 0.76 9.92
N SER A 266 17.76 1.82 10.65
CA SER A 266 16.76 2.77 11.14
C SER A 266 16.03 3.51 10.01
N ASP A 267 16.66 3.62 8.84
CA ASP A 267 16.08 4.27 7.66
C ASP A 267 14.90 3.47 7.08
N TYR A 268 15.06 2.18 6.79
CA TYR A 268 13.96 1.33 6.32
C TYR A 268 12.85 1.21 7.36
N LEU A 269 13.17 1.17 8.67
CA LEU A 269 12.15 1.15 9.74
C LEU A 269 11.30 2.42 9.78
N VAL A 270 11.87 3.59 9.47
CA VAL A 270 11.10 4.85 9.39
C VAL A 270 10.20 4.85 8.16
N ILE A 271 10.69 4.39 7.01
CA ILE A 271 9.88 4.24 5.79
C ILE A 271 8.73 3.27 6.04
N GLN A 272 8.98 2.16 6.72
CA GLN A 272 7.93 1.21 7.09
C GLN A 272 6.89 1.83 8.01
N ALA A 273 7.29 2.59 9.03
CA ALA A 273 6.33 3.25 9.90
C ALA A 273 5.43 4.23 9.13
N LEU A 274 6.01 4.94 8.16
CA LEU A 274 5.26 5.83 7.26
C LEU A 274 4.27 5.04 6.39
N PHE A 275 4.69 3.94 5.79
CA PHE A 275 3.81 3.11 4.95
C PHE A 275 2.72 2.42 5.76
N VAL A 276 3.02 1.92 6.96
CA VAL A 276 2.02 1.36 7.88
C VAL A 276 0.96 2.41 8.20
N GLY A 277 1.37 3.63 8.54
CA GLY A 277 0.43 4.73 8.79
C GLY A 277 -0.43 5.04 7.56
N MET A 278 0.18 5.14 6.38
CA MET A 278 -0.50 5.40 5.11
C MET A 278 -1.56 4.32 4.82
N ILE A 279 -1.14 3.04 4.82
CA ILE A 279 -2.00 1.89 4.49
C ILE A 279 -3.17 1.75 5.47
N SER A 280 -2.93 2.03 6.76
CA SER A 280 -3.95 1.90 7.81
C SER A 280 -5.22 2.72 7.53
N MET A 281 -5.10 3.81 6.77
CA MET A 281 -6.21 4.72 6.42
C MET A 281 -6.35 4.96 4.91
N LEU A 282 -5.67 4.21 4.04
CA LEU A 282 -5.93 4.21 2.59
C LEU A 282 -7.34 3.64 2.30
N ARG A 283 -7.79 2.75 3.17
CA ARG A 283 -9.12 2.19 3.18
C ARG A 283 -9.59 2.05 4.62
N MET A 284 -10.90 2.00 4.82
CA MET A 284 -11.49 1.79 6.14
C MET A 284 -11.08 0.45 6.75
N GLU A 285 -10.66 -0.50 5.93
CA GLU A 285 -10.26 -1.85 6.38
C GLU A 285 -8.75 -2.01 6.49
N GLY A 286 -8.01 -0.96 6.15
CA GLY A 286 -6.55 -0.94 6.19
C GLY A 286 -6.02 -1.28 7.58
N GLY A 287 -6.67 -0.80 8.64
CA GLY A 287 -6.28 -1.12 10.02
C GLY A 287 -6.35 -2.62 10.36
N VAL A 288 -7.36 -3.33 9.85
CA VAL A 288 -7.50 -4.79 10.03
C VAL A 288 -6.41 -5.52 9.26
N ILE A 289 -6.22 -5.17 7.98
CA ILE A 289 -5.22 -5.81 7.13
C ILE A 289 -3.80 -5.57 7.69
N MET A 290 -3.52 -4.36 8.17
CA MET A 290 -2.23 -4.03 8.79
C MET A 290 -2.02 -4.73 10.13
N THR A 291 -3.09 -4.99 10.88
CA THR A 291 -3.01 -5.82 12.10
C THR A 291 -2.56 -7.24 11.76
N VAL A 292 -3.22 -7.87 10.80
CA VAL A 292 -2.90 -9.23 10.34
C VAL A 292 -1.50 -9.29 9.73
N PHE A 293 -1.14 -8.31 8.90
CA PHE A 293 0.19 -8.17 8.32
C PHE A 293 1.28 -8.08 9.41
N THR A 294 1.04 -7.29 10.47
CA THR A 294 1.99 -7.15 11.58
C THR A 294 2.21 -8.47 12.32
N VAL A 295 1.15 -9.28 12.49
CA VAL A 295 1.30 -10.65 13.03
C VAL A 295 2.12 -11.51 12.09
N LEU A 296 1.86 -11.47 10.78
CA LEU A 296 2.58 -12.26 9.79
C LEU A 296 4.09 -11.98 9.81
N ILE A 297 4.50 -10.71 9.73
CA ILE A 297 5.91 -10.33 9.73
C ILE A 297 6.59 -10.52 11.10
N SER A 298 5.82 -10.69 12.18
CA SER A 298 6.39 -10.91 13.53
C SER A 298 7.19 -12.21 13.65
N VAL A 299 7.08 -13.10 12.65
CA VAL A 299 7.94 -14.29 12.51
C VAL A 299 9.43 -13.94 12.39
N TYR A 300 9.74 -12.81 11.78
CA TYR A 300 11.12 -12.33 11.68
C TYR A 300 11.63 -11.96 13.06
N LYS A 301 12.91 -12.24 13.34
CA LYS A 301 13.55 -12.06 14.67
C LYS A 301 13.77 -10.58 15.05
N THR A 302 12.88 -9.70 14.61
CA THR A 302 12.85 -8.30 14.97
C THR A 302 12.64 -8.14 16.47
N GLU A 303 13.40 -7.21 17.06
CA GLU A 303 13.24 -6.83 18.46
C GLU A 303 11.81 -6.36 18.72
N ARG A 304 11.24 -6.78 19.86
CA ARG A 304 9.90 -6.37 20.30
C ARG A 304 9.69 -4.86 20.22
N LYS A 305 10.69 -4.07 20.65
CA LYS A 305 10.63 -2.60 20.64
C LYS A 305 10.45 -2.06 19.21
N LYS A 306 11.17 -2.62 18.24
CA LYS A 306 11.08 -2.22 16.83
C LYS A 306 9.70 -2.57 16.26
N LEU A 307 9.17 -3.76 16.53
CA LEU A 307 7.81 -4.13 16.10
C LEU A 307 6.73 -3.18 16.65
N LEU A 308 6.84 -2.82 17.93
CA LEU A 308 5.91 -1.89 18.57
C LEU A 308 6.00 -0.48 17.96
N LEU A 309 7.22 0.05 17.76
CA LEU A 309 7.41 1.41 17.26
C LEU A 309 7.14 1.55 15.76
N THR A 310 7.51 0.55 14.95
CA THR A 310 7.42 0.62 13.49
C THR A 310 6.05 0.19 12.96
N TYR A 311 5.37 -0.74 13.62
CA TYR A 311 4.09 -1.27 13.11
C TYR A 311 2.92 -0.93 14.02
N CYS A 312 3.00 -1.22 15.32
CA CYS A 312 1.86 -1.05 16.22
C CYS A 312 1.52 0.42 16.49
N LEU A 313 2.55 1.25 16.74
CA LEU A 313 2.37 2.67 17.06
C LEU A 313 1.75 3.47 15.90
N PRO A 314 2.28 3.46 14.65
CA PRO A 314 1.66 4.21 13.57
C PRO A 314 0.25 3.72 13.24
N LEU A 315 0.01 2.41 13.31
CA LEU A 315 -1.34 1.83 13.18
C LEU A 315 -2.28 2.37 14.26
N PHE A 316 -1.87 2.34 15.53
CA PHE A 316 -2.68 2.85 16.62
C PHE A 316 -2.94 4.34 16.49
N LEU A 317 -1.93 5.16 16.23
CA LEU A 317 -2.07 6.61 16.12
C LEU A 317 -3.01 7.01 14.97
N THR A 318 -2.93 6.33 13.84
CA THR A 318 -3.78 6.64 12.68
C THR A 318 -5.23 6.21 12.89
N VAL A 319 -5.46 4.97 13.34
CA VAL A 319 -6.81 4.40 13.55
C VAL A 319 -7.49 5.01 14.78
N ALA A 320 -6.82 5.04 15.92
CA ALA A 320 -7.38 5.61 17.16
C ALA A 320 -7.55 7.12 17.04
N GLY A 321 -6.60 7.83 16.42
CA GLY A 321 -6.73 9.25 16.13
C GLY A 321 -7.97 9.54 15.30
N TYR A 322 -8.25 8.71 14.29
CA TYR A 322 -9.45 8.85 13.48
C TYR A 322 -10.73 8.70 14.29
N TYR A 323 -10.87 7.59 15.02
CA TYR A 323 -12.12 7.28 15.72
C TYR A 323 -12.36 8.21 16.90
N MET A 324 -11.31 8.66 17.58
CA MET A 324 -11.42 9.70 18.60
C MET A 324 -11.95 11.01 17.99
N MET A 325 -11.45 11.40 16.81
CA MET A 325 -11.94 12.58 16.12
C MET A 325 -13.40 12.39 15.65
N PHE A 326 -13.70 11.28 14.99
CA PHE A 326 -15.00 11.00 14.38
C PHE A 326 -16.13 10.81 15.41
N PHE A 327 -15.96 9.91 16.38
CA PHE A 327 -16.99 9.63 17.39
C PHE A 327 -16.87 10.54 18.62
N GLY A 328 -15.65 10.85 19.06
CA GLY A 328 -15.41 11.61 20.29
C GLY A 328 -15.60 13.12 20.10
N ARG A 329 -14.91 13.71 19.11
CA ARG A 329 -14.93 15.16 18.88
C ARG A 329 -16.12 15.61 18.05
N MET A 330 -16.44 14.90 16.97
CA MET A 330 -17.53 15.30 16.06
C MET A 330 -18.90 14.76 16.47
N GLY A 331 -18.95 13.72 17.31
CA GLY A 331 -20.22 13.14 17.80
C GLY A 331 -21.10 12.54 16.70
N ILE A 332 -20.49 12.03 15.62
CA ILE A 332 -21.23 11.51 14.47
C ILE A 332 -21.77 10.11 14.80
N ASP A 333 -23.09 9.92 14.61
CA ASP A 333 -23.76 8.61 14.68
C ASP A 333 -24.43 8.32 13.32
N PRO A 334 -23.73 7.63 12.40
CA PRO A 334 -24.24 7.45 11.05
C PRO A 334 -25.38 6.41 11.01
N LEU A 335 -26.51 6.78 10.41
CA LEU A 335 -27.69 5.92 10.25
C LEU A 335 -27.46 4.71 9.31
N TYR A 336 -26.57 4.83 8.32
CA TYR A 336 -26.22 3.77 7.36
C TYR A 336 -24.73 3.86 7.00
N SER A 337 -23.87 3.09 7.68
CA SER A 337 -22.43 3.20 7.45
C SER A 337 -21.65 1.90 7.42
N PHE A 338 -20.57 1.94 6.63
CA PHE A 338 -19.50 0.97 6.71
C PHE A 338 -18.86 0.98 8.12
N LEU A 339 -18.67 2.16 8.73
CA LEU A 339 -18.13 2.36 10.08
C LEU A 339 -19.22 2.79 11.08
N ASP A 340 -19.51 1.94 12.06
CA ASP A 340 -20.31 2.26 13.25
C ASP A 340 -19.45 2.17 14.53
N TRP A 341 -19.97 2.62 15.66
CA TRP A 341 -19.22 2.63 16.92
C TRP A 341 -18.79 1.23 17.37
N LYS A 342 -19.59 0.18 17.07
CA LYS A 342 -19.27 -1.22 17.45
C LYS A 342 -18.09 -1.73 16.64
N LYS A 343 -18.08 -1.46 15.32
CA LYS A 343 -16.97 -1.79 14.42
C LYS A 343 -15.72 -1.00 14.78
N ALA A 344 -15.85 0.28 15.13
CA ALA A 344 -14.73 1.10 15.59
C ALA A 344 -14.12 0.55 16.88
N ALA A 345 -14.96 0.22 17.87
CA ALA A 345 -14.52 -0.41 19.12
C ALA A 345 -13.83 -1.76 18.87
N MET A 346 -14.39 -2.59 17.97
CA MET A 346 -13.78 -3.86 17.56
C MET A 346 -12.40 -3.63 16.93
N MET A 347 -12.25 -2.66 16.03
CA MET A 347 -10.95 -2.35 15.40
C MET A 347 -9.91 -1.87 16.41
N ILE A 348 -10.30 -1.01 17.37
CA ILE A 348 -9.40 -0.61 18.46
C ILE A 348 -9.03 -1.79 19.34
N ALA A 349 -9.97 -2.68 19.66
CA ALA A 349 -9.70 -3.90 20.41
C ALA A 349 -8.74 -4.83 19.67
N MET A 350 -8.83 -4.93 18.34
CA MET A 350 -7.88 -5.69 17.51
C MET A 350 -6.47 -5.08 17.56
N VAL A 351 -6.34 -3.77 17.46
CA VAL A 351 -5.04 -3.08 17.57
C VAL A 351 -4.45 -3.24 18.97
N ALA A 352 -5.26 -3.12 20.02
CA ALA A 352 -4.84 -3.37 21.39
C ALA A 352 -4.40 -4.84 21.59
N GLY A 353 -5.17 -5.78 21.03
CA GLY A 353 -4.85 -7.21 21.01
C GLY A 353 -3.52 -7.49 20.30
N LEU A 354 -3.23 -6.80 19.20
CA LEU A 354 -1.93 -6.86 18.52
C LEU A 354 -0.79 -6.40 19.42
N VAL A 355 -0.97 -5.28 20.13
CA VAL A 355 0.05 -4.78 21.07
C VAL A 355 0.31 -5.81 22.17
N VAL A 356 -0.73 -6.39 22.75
CA VAL A 356 -0.61 -7.46 23.76
C VAL A 356 0.10 -8.69 23.17
N TYR A 357 -0.26 -9.08 21.94
CA TYR A 357 0.38 -10.18 21.24
C TYR A 357 1.89 -9.94 21.07
N VAL A 358 2.29 -8.80 20.51
CA VAL A 358 3.71 -8.46 20.29
C VAL A 358 4.46 -8.32 21.62
N ALA A 359 3.83 -7.72 22.62
CA ALA A 359 4.46 -7.43 23.89
C ALA A 359 4.69 -8.66 24.78
N VAL A 360 3.72 -9.60 24.76
CA VAL A 360 3.61 -10.68 25.74
C VAL A 360 3.52 -12.06 25.09
N ILE A 361 2.62 -12.27 24.12
CA ILE A 361 2.28 -13.61 23.61
C ILE A 361 3.35 -14.15 22.66
N ARG A 362 3.88 -13.29 21.77
CA ARG A 362 4.81 -13.66 20.69
C ARG A 362 6.00 -14.50 21.18
N ARG A 363 6.56 -14.20 22.36
CA ARG A 363 7.72 -14.93 22.90
C ARG A 363 7.45 -16.41 23.22
N PHE A 364 6.18 -16.79 23.36
CA PHE A 364 5.76 -18.15 23.66
C PHE A 364 5.38 -18.95 22.41
N VAL A 365 5.25 -18.29 21.26
CA VAL A 365 4.90 -18.94 19.99
C VAL A 365 6.19 -19.17 19.20
N PRO A 366 6.53 -20.42 18.82
CA PRO A 366 7.71 -20.64 17.99
C PRO A 366 7.50 -19.97 16.62
N GLY A 367 8.44 -19.10 16.24
CA GLY A 367 8.32 -18.20 15.10
C GLY A 367 7.87 -18.91 13.81
N ASP A 368 8.49 -20.04 13.50
CA ASP A 368 8.23 -20.82 12.27
C ASP A 368 6.77 -21.28 12.11
N TYR A 369 5.99 -21.34 13.20
CA TYR A 369 4.57 -21.72 13.14
C TYR A 369 3.64 -20.51 13.02
N ILE A 370 4.10 -19.28 13.24
CA ILE A 370 3.26 -18.08 13.19
C ILE A 370 2.52 -17.97 11.84
N PRO A 371 3.16 -18.11 10.66
CA PRO A 371 2.46 -18.00 9.39
C PRO A 371 1.39 -19.09 9.21
N THR A 372 1.70 -20.35 9.54
CA THR A 372 0.73 -21.46 9.49
C THR A 372 -0.44 -21.24 10.44
N LEU A 373 -0.16 -20.87 11.69
CA LEU A 373 -1.19 -20.62 12.70
C LEU A 373 -2.09 -19.46 12.28
N LEU A 374 -1.52 -18.40 11.69
CA LEU A 374 -2.29 -17.27 11.20
C LEU A 374 -3.26 -17.68 10.07
N VAL A 375 -2.78 -18.46 9.09
CA VAL A 375 -3.66 -19.01 8.03
C VAL A 375 -4.75 -19.90 8.63
N ALA A 376 -4.41 -20.77 9.57
CA ALA A 376 -5.38 -21.64 10.24
C ALA A 376 -6.43 -20.83 11.02
N LEU A 377 -6.02 -19.80 11.76
CA LEU A 377 -6.94 -18.91 12.49
C LEU A 377 -7.85 -18.13 11.54
N LEU A 378 -7.35 -17.65 10.40
CA LEU A 378 -8.17 -16.98 9.39
C LEU A 378 -9.15 -17.95 8.71
N LEU A 379 -8.75 -19.20 8.46
CA LEU A 379 -9.66 -20.25 7.96
C LEU A 379 -10.75 -20.56 8.97
N LEU A 380 -10.41 -20.72 10.26
CA LEU A 380 -11.37 -20.93 11.34
C LEU A 380 -12.31 -19.72 11.49
N GLY A 381 -11.79 -18.50 11.38
CA GLY A 381 -12.60 -17.28 11.38
C GLY A 381 -13.60 -17.26 10.24
N ASN A 382 -13.17 -17.56 9.01
CA ASN A 382 -14.05 -17.66 7.84
C ASN A 382 -15.09 -18.79 7.99
N ALA A 383 -14.71 -19.93 8.58
CA ALA A 383 -15.65 -21.00 8.90
C ALA A 383 -16.69 -20.56 9.95
N GLY A 384 -16.29 -19.78 10.96
CA GLY A 384 -17.19 -19.17 11.93
C GLY A 384 -18.18 -18.21 11.25
N ILE A 385 -17.71 -17.37 10.32
CA ILE A 385 -18.55 -16.49 9.52
C ILE A 385 -19.58 -17.30 8.70
N PHE A 386 -19.16 -18.40 8.09
CA PHE A 386 -20.05 -19.31 7.37
C PHE A 386 -21.15 -19.89 8.27
N VAL A 387 -20.84 -20.22 9.53
CA VAL A 387 -21.84 -20.72 10.48
C VAL A 387 -22.84 -19.62 10.89
N ILE A 388 -22.37 -18.39 11.09
CA ILE A 388 -23.21 -17.26 11.50
C ILE A 388 -24.14 -16.79 10.38
N SER A 389 -23.66 -16.76 9.13
CA SER A 389 -24.41 -16.20 8.01
C SER A 389 -24.16 -16.98 6.72
N ARG A 390 -24.66 -18.23 6.72
CA ARG A 390 -24.43 -19.21 5.65
C ARG A 390 -24.81 -18.71 4.27
N GLU A 391 -26.03 -18.19 4.11
CA GLU A 391 -26.56 -17.76 2.81
C GLU A 391 -25.69 -16.66 2.19
N ARG A 392 -25.34 -15.65 3.00
CA ARG A 392 -24.51 -14.53 2.57
C ARG A 392 -23.11 -14.98 2.18
N TYR A 393 -22.45 -15.75 3.04
CA TYR A 393 -21.10 -16.25 2.79
C TYR A 393 -21.04 -17.10 1.51
N VAL A 394 -22.00 -18.03 1.31
CA VAL A 394 -22.06 -18.85 0.10
C VAL A 394 -22.26 -18.00 -1.15
N THR A 395 -23.08 -16.96 -1.06
CA THR A 395 -23.33 -16.04 -2.19
C THR A 395 -22.08 -15.26 -2.55
N ASP A 396 -21.37 -14.74 -1.56
CA ASP A 396 -20.12 -14.00 -1.73
C ASP A 396 -19.02 -14.88 -2.36
N VAL A 397 -18.83 -16.09 -1.82
CA VAL A 397 -17.86 -17.06 -2.37
C VAL A 397 -18.24 -17.46 -3.79
N LYS A 398 -19.53 -17.70 -4.08
CA LYS A 398 -20.00 -18.03 -5.43
C LYS A 398 -19.74 -16.88 -6.41
N ALA A 399 -20.02 -15.63 -6.00
CA ALA A 399 -19.75 -14.46 -6.82
C ALA A 399 -18.25 -14.29 -7.11
N PHE A 400 -17.39 -14.50 -6.10
CA PHE A 400 -15.94 -14.48 -6.28
C PHE A 400 -15.46 -15.55 -7.28
N ILE A 401 -15.90 -16.80 -7.12
CA ILE A 401 -15.54 -17.89 -8.05
C ILE A 401 -16.01 -17.55 -9.48
N LEU A 402 -17.21 -17.00 -9.63
CA LEU A 402 -17.73 -16.61 -10.94
C LEU A 402 -16.96 -15.44 -11.54
N ASN A 403 -16.54 -14.46 -10.74
CA ASN A 403 -15.67 -13.37 -11.21
C ASN A 403 -14.34 -13.89 -11.75
N VAL A 404 -13.72 -14.85 -11.06
CA VAL A 404 -12.47 -15.48 -11.51
C VAL A 404 -12.72 -16.31 -12.77
N ARG A 405 -13.75 -17.17 -12.78
CA ARG A 405 -14.03 -18.11 -13.88
C ARG A 405 -14.47 -17.42 -15.16
N GLN A 406 -15.24 -16.34 -15.05
CA GLN A 406 -15.71 -15.56 -16.20
C GLN A 406 -14.71 -14.49 -16.64
N GLY A 407 -13.57 -14.35 -15.94
CA GLY A 407 -12.55 -13.36 -16.28
C GLY A 407 -12.94 -11.92 -15.99
N ASN A 408 -13.84 -11.65 -15.04
CA ASN A 408 -14.30 -10.30 -14.71
C ASN A 408 -13.19 -9.51 -13.96
N GLY A 409 -12.22 -9.00 -14.73
CA GLY A 409 -11.00 -8.32 -14.26
C GLY A 409 -9.90 -9.28 -13.78
N TRP A 410 -10.09 -10.58 -13.96
CA TRP A 410 -9.11 -11.62 -13.60
C TRP A 410 -8.47 -12.27 -14.83
N GLY A 411 -9.17 -12.35 -15.97
CA GLY A 411 -8.68 -13.03 -17.17
C GLY A 411 -8.03 -14.38 -16.87
N ILE A 412 -6.86 -14.61 -17.47
CA ILE A 412 -6.02 -15.79 -17.22
C ILE A 412 -5.33 -15.76 -15.84
N PHE A 413 -5.30 -14.62 -15.15
CA PHE A 413 -4.65 -14.47 -13.85
C PHE A 413 -5.29 -15.36 -12.77
N GLY A 414 -6.58 -15.70 -12.93
CA GLY A 414 -7.23 -16.71 -12.09
C GLY A 414 -6.50 -18.06 -12.06
N ALA A 415 -5.98 -18.50 -13.21
CA ALA A 415 -5.17 -19.72 -13.30
C ALA A 415 -3.80 -19.55 -12.61
N VAL A 416 -3.19 -18.36 -12.71
CA VAL A 416 -1.92 -18.04 -12.03
C VAL A 416 -2.09 -18.14 -10.50
N VAL A 417 -3.20 -17.65 -9.96
CA VAL A 417 -3.54 -17.77 -8.54
C VAL A 417 -3.70 -19.24 -8.13
N LEU A 418 -4.37 -20.06 -8.95
CA LEU A 418 -4.51 -21.50 -8.69
C LEU A 418 -3.15 -22.21 -8.67
N ILE A 419 -2.28 -21.92 -9.64
CA ILE A 419 -0.92 -22.47 -9.71
C ILE A 419 -0.14 -22.11 -8.44
N LEU A 420 -0.22 -20.85 -8.01
CA LEU A 420 0.41 -20.42 -6.76
C LEU A 420 -0.08 -21.22 -5.55
N PHE A 421 -1.40 -21.43 -5.40
CA PHE A 421 -1.94 -22.21 -4.29
C PHE A 421 -1.48 -23.67 -4.31
N ILE A 422 -1.31 -24.27 -5.50
CA ILE A 422 -0.71 -25.61 -5.63
C ILE A 422 0.73 -25.59 -5.11
N PHE A 423 1.54 -24.61 -5.51
CA PHE A 423 2.92 -24.50 -5.00
C PHE A 423 2.97 -24.29 -3.49
N THR A 424 2.10 -23.44 -2.93
CA THR A 424 2.01 -23.23 -1.48
C THR A 424 1.57 -24.50 -0.73
N ALA A 425 0.65 -25.30 -1.29
CA ALA A 425 0.28 -26.58 -0.71
C ALA A 425 1.45 -27.60 -0.75
N VAL A 426 2.20 -27.64 -1.85
CA VAL A 426 3.40 -28.49 -1.97
C VAL A 426 4.47 -28.06 -0.96
N ASP A 427 4.72 -26.75 -0.83
CA ASP A 427 5.65 -26.18 0.16
C ASP A 427 5.25 -26.55 1.59
N PHE A 428 3.97 -26.42 1.92
CA PHE A 428 3.42 -26.82 3.22
C PHE A 428 3.68 -28.29 3.54
N ILE A 429 3.45 -29.19 2.58
CA ILE A 429 3.68 -30.64 2.76
C ILE A 429 5.18 -30.92 2.92
N LYS A 430 6.03 -30.34 2.07
CA LYS A 430 7.49 -30.52 2.12
C LYS A 430 8.08 -30.03 3.44
N ASN A 431 7.59 -28.91 3.96
CA ASN A 431 8.05 -28.29 5.19
C ASN A 431 7.35 -28.82 6.45
N LYS A 432 6.75 -30.02 6.38
CA LYS A 432 6.09 -30.70 7.52
C LYS A 432 5.05 -29.83 8.22
N GLY A 433 4.23 -29.12 7.44
CA GLY A 433 3.16 -28.27 7.92
C GLY A 433 3.58 -26.83 8.29
N LYS A 434 4.78 -26.40 7.90
CA LYS A 434 5.26 -25.03 8.16
C LYS A 434 5.24 -24.19 6.88
N LEU A 435 4.54 -23.07 6.91
CA LEU A 435 4.59 -22.06 5.84
C LEU A 435 5.64 -21.01 6.19
N SER A 436 6.39 -20.58 5.18
CA SER A 436 7.18 -19.35 5.29
C SER A 436 6.26 -18.11 5.30
N CYS A 437 6.77 -16.97 5.77
CA CYS A 437 6.09 -15.68 5.68
C CYS A 437 5.63 -15.37 4.25
N VAL A 438 6.50 -15.66 3.28
CA VAL A 438 6.28 -15.40 1.85
C VAL A 438 5.24 -16.36 1.26
N SER A 439 5.28 -17.63 1.62
CA SER A 439 4.28 -18.63 1.19
C SER A 439 2.89 -18.29 1.74
N ALA A 440 2.82 -17.70 2.94
CA ALA A 440 1.57 -17.41 3.64
C ALA A 440 0.93 -16.05 3.26
N VAL A 441 1.69 -15.07 2.74
CA VAL A 441 1.17 -13.70 2.55
C VAL A 441 -0.07 -13.64 1.66
N VAL A 442 -0.10 -14.37 0.54
CA VAL A 442 -1.22 -14.37 -0.39
C VAL A 442 -2.48 -15.00 0.23
N PRO A 443 -2.42 -16.24 0.81
CA PRO A 443 -3.54 -16.79 1.57
C PRO A 443 -4.04 -15.85 2.67
N VAL A 444 -3.14 -15.24 3.43
CA VAL A 444 -3.47 -14.32 4.53
C VAL A 444 -4.25 -13.11 4.02
N VAL A 445 -3.78 -12.46 2.95
CA VAL A 445 -4.45 -11.28 2.38
C VAL A 445 -5.82 -11.66 1.82
N ILE A 446 -5.93 -12.76 1.06
CA ILE A 446 -7.20 -13.22 0.48
C ILE A 446 -8.22 -13.55 1.57
N LEU A 447 -7.84 -14.33 2.59
CA LEU A 447 -8.73 -14.72 3.68
C LEU A 447 -9.16 -13.52 4.54
N SER A 448 -8.26 -12.56 4.74
CA SER A 448 -8.57 -11.31 5.45
C SER A 448 -9.55 -10.47 4.64
N SER A 449 -9.33 -10.33 3.33
CA SER A 449 -10.22 -9.60 2.43
C SER A 449 -11.62 -10.22 2.36
N ILE A 450 -11.75 -11.56 2.38
CA ILE A 450 -13.06 -12.24 2.44
C ILE A 450 -13.78 -11.90 3.76
N ALA A 451 -13.10 -12.06 4.89
CA ALA A 451 -13.67 -11.77 6.21
C ALA A 451 -14.14 -10.30 6.32
N VAL A 452 -13.34 -9.39 5.76
CA VAL A 452 -13.65 -7.96 5.67
C VAL A 452 -14.82 -7.67 4.72
N CYS A 453 -14.86 -8.31 3.55
CA CYS A 453 -15.98 -8.15 2.62
C CYS A 453 -17.31 -8.62 3.23
N TRP A 454 -17.28 -9.66 4.08
CA TRP A 454 -18.45 -10.06 4.84
C TRP A 454 -18.90 -9.00 5.86
N ALA A 455 -17.96 -8.31 6.51
CA ALA A 455 -18.25 -7.23 7.45
C ALA A 455 -18.87 -5.97 6.78
N ARG A 456 -18.71 -5.80 5.46
CA ARG A 456 -19.50 -4.81 4.67
C ARG A 456 -20.97 -5.20 4.76
N GLY A 457 -21.93 -4.29 4.57
CA GLY A 457 -23.35 -4.67 4.56
C GLY A 457 -23.82 -5.35 3.27
N GLY A 458 -23.07 -5.17 2.17
CA GLY A 458 -23.46 -5.62 0.82
C GLY A 458 -22.89 -6.97 0.39
N VAL A 459 -23.57 -7.64 -0.53
CA VAL A 459 -23.14 -8.91 -1.15
C VAL A 459 -22.25 -8.63 -2.36
N LEU A 460 -21.25 -9.47 -2.61
CA LEU A 460 -20.37 -9.39 -3.78
C LEU A 460 -21.16 -9.54 -5.09
N ALA A 461 -20.92 -8.65 -6.05
CA ALA A 461 -21.48 -8.75 -7.39
C ALA A 461 -20.51 -9.37 -8.42
N ILE A 462 -21.08 -10.01 -9.44
CA ILE A 462 -20.32 -10.60 -10.56
C ILE A 462 -20.05 -9.53 -11.61
N ARG A 463 -19.00 -8.73 -11.42
CA ARG A 463 -18.52 -7.71 -12.36
C ARG A 463 -17.16 -7.17 -11.91
N MET A 464 -16.39 -6.63 -12.85
CA MET A 464 -15.10 -5.97 -12.57
C MET A 464 -15.28 -4.70 -11.72
N SER A 465 -16.37 -3.96 -11.92
CA SER A 465 -16.67 -2.72 -11.19
C SER A 465 -17.17 -2.94 -9.75
N ASP A 466 -17.21 -4.18 -9.26
CA ASP A 466 -17.57 -4.47 -7.89
C ASP A 466 -16.44 -4.11 -6.91
N SER A 467 -16.76 -3.39 -5.85
CA SER A 467 -15.78 -2.90 -4.87
C SER A 467 -15.07 -4.04 -4.14
N GLY A 468 -15.78 -5.13 -3.82
CA GLY A 468 -15.17 -6.28 -3.14
C GLY A 468 -14.32 -7.14 -4.08
N ASN A 469 -14.74 -7.32 -5.34
CA ASN A 469 -13.92 -7.97 -6.36
C ASN A 469 -12.58 -7.22 -6.56
N ARG A 470 -12.61 -5.88 -6.64
CA ARG A 470 -11.39 -5.06 -6.74
C ARG A 470 -10.50 -5.13 -5.50
N VAL A 471 -11.04 -5.37 -4.31
CA VAL A 471 -10.22 -5.57 -3.09
C VAL A 471 -9.40 -6.85 -3.22
N MET A 472 -10.01 -7.92 -3.74
CA MET A 472 -9.32 -9.19 -3.95
C MET A 472 -8.23 -9.08 -5.02
N MET A 473 -8.42 -8.26 -6.05
CA MET A 473 -7.44 -8.02 -7.12
C MET A 473 -6.14 -7.36 -6.64
N GLN A 474 -6.15 -6.66 -5.49
CA GLN A 474 -4.96 -6.00 -4.92
C GLN A 474 -3.82 -6.98 -4.58
N VAL A 475 -4.10 -8.29 -4.53
CA VAL A 475 -3.11 -9.32 -4.24
C VAL A 475 -2.16 -9.60 -5.42
N ALA A 476 -2.44 -9.04 -6.61
CA ALA A 476 -1.74 -9.41 -7.84
C ALA A 476 -0.20 -9.28 -7.78
N PRO A 477 0.41 -8.19 -7.26
CA PRO A 477 1.86 -8.11 -7.15
C PRO A 477 2.44 -9.19 -6.22
N LEU A 478 1.75 -9.49 -5.12
CA LEU A 478 2.18 -10.57 -4.22
C LEU A 478 2.12 -11.93 -4.90
N VAL A 479 1.07 -12.20 -5.68
CA VAL A 479 0.94 -13.46 -6.43
C VAL A 479 2.11 -13.64 -7.40
N VAL A 480 2.39 -12.63 -8.22
CA VAL A 480 3.49 -12.69 -9.20
C VAL A 480 4.83 -12.83 -8.49
N PHE A 481 5.07 -12.08 -7.41
CA PHE A 481 6.35 -12.14 -6.67
C PHE A 481 6.57 -13.47 -5.96
N VAL A 482 5.55 -14.01 -5.28
CA VAL A 482 5.68 -15.32 -4.59
C VAL A 482 5.88 -16.44 -5.60
N LEU A 483 5.14 -16.42 -6.72
CA LEU A 483 5.34 -17.38 -7.80
C LEU A 483 6.75 -17.26 -8.40
N TYR A 484 7.23 -16.04 -8.62
CA TYR A 484 8.60 -15.78 -9.06
C TYR A 484 9.63 -16.43 -8.11
N ARG A 485 9.47 -16.27 -6.78
CA ARG A 485 10.37 -16.93 -5.81
C ARG A 485 10.34 -18.46 -5.91
N TYR A 486 9.16 -19.06 -6.03
CA TYR A 486 9.06 -20.52 -6.25
C TYR A 486 9.74 -20.97 -7.54
N VAL A 487 9.58 -20.21 -8.63
CA VAL A 487 10.25 -20.50 -9.90
C VAL A 487 11.77 -20.43 -9.72
N LEU A 488 12.30 -19.42 -9.03
CA LEU A 488 13.74 -19.34 -8.75
C LEU A 488 14.25 -20.52 -7.90
N GLU A 489 13.44 -21.02 -6.96
CA GLU A 489 13.73 -22.18 -6.12
C GLU A 489 13.76 -23.49 -6.91
N ILE A 490 12.74 -23.72 -7.74
CA ILE A 490 12.55 -24.97 -8.50
C ILE A 490 13.51 -25.05 -9.68
N SER A 491 13.69 -23.93 -10.37
CA SER A 491 14.54 -23.87 -11.58
C SER A 491 15.98 -24.21 -11.28
N GLY A 492 16.37 -24.26 -9.99
CA GLY A 492 17.64 -24.82 -9.57
C GLY A 492 18.74 -24.34 -10.48
N PHE A 493 18.94 -23.01 -10.56
CA PHE A 493 20.19 -22.46 -11.04
C PHE A 493 21.25 -22.99 -10.07
N ARG A 494 21.72 -24.21 -10.38
CA ARG A 494 22.71 -24.98 -9.66
C ARG A 494 23.97 -24.15 -9.72
N SER A 495 24.11 -23.26 -8.74
CA SER A 495 25.42 -22.86 -8.26
C SER A 495 26.15 -24.16 -7.95
N ILE A 496 27.25 -24.31 -8.68
CA ILE A 496 28.24 -25.36 -8.58
C ILE A 496 28.66 -25.47 -7.11
N ARG A 497 28.08 -26.44 -6.40
CA ARG A 497 28.63 -27.03 -5.17
C ARG A 497 28.75 -28.54 -5.37
N ARG A 498 29.75 -28.92 -6.15
CA ARG A 498 30.70 -29.99 -5.79
C ARG A 498 31.93 -29.19 -5.30
N GLN A 499 32.24 -28.96 -4.01
CA GLN A 499 32.73 -29.92 -3.00
C GLN A 499 33.39 -31.13 -3.69
N ASP A 500 34.71 -31.24 -3.80
CA ASP A 500 35.74 -30.94 -2.80
C ASP A 500 35.26 -31.32 -1.39
N ARG A 501 34.98 -32.62 -1.26
CA ARG A 501 35.18 -33.43 -0.06
C ARG A 501 35.66 -34.80 -0.49
#